data_AF-A0A4P9YUL9-F1
#
_entry.id   AF-A0A4P9YUL9-F1
#
_cell.length_a   1.000
_cell.length_b   1.000
_cell.length_c   1.000
_cell.angle_alpha   90.00
_cell.angle_beta   90.00
_cell.angle_gamma   90.00
#
_symmetry.space_group_name_H-M   'P 1'
#
loop_
_entity.id
_entity.type
_entity.pdbx_description
1 polymer ?
#
loop_
_entity_poly.entity_id
_entity_poly.type
_entity_poly.pdbx_seq_one_letter_code
_entity_poly.pdbx_strand_id
1 'polypeptide(L)' 'YRCDYPDCDRRFAASGHLARHRRVHTGERRFVCPYEGCGGRFSRKDNMMQHYRTHYGIRVRRPKKT' A
#
# COMPACT_ATOMS: atom_id res chain seq x y z
N TYR A 1 -14.89 6.93 9.79
CA TYR A 1 -14.45 7.75 8.63
C TYR A 1 -14.89 7.10 7.32
N ARG A 2 -15.82 7.71 6.57
CA ARG A 2 -16.36 7.18 5.29
C ARG A 2 -15.55 7.73 4.10
N CYS A 3 -15.39 6.94 3.04
CA CYS A 3 -14.85 7.44 1.77
C CYS A 3 -15.85 8.36 1.05
N ASP A 4 -15.33 9.41 0.44
CA ASP A 4 -16.05 10.43 -0.32
C ASP A 4 -16.05 10.18 -1.84
N TYR A 5 -15.44 9.07 -2.27
CA TYR A 5 -15.31 8.76 -3.70
C TYR A 5 -16.62 8.16 -4.24
N PRO A 6 -17.08 8.58 -5.43
CA PRO A 6 -18.26 7.99 -6.07
C PRO A 6 -18.15 6.47 -6.14
N ASP A 7 -19.23 5.77 -5.82
CA ASP A 7 -19.31 4.30 -5.82
C ASP A 7 -18.35 3.59 -4.84
N CYS A 8 -17.86 4.29 -3.80
CA CYS A 8 -17.04 3.70 -2.75
C CYS A 8 -17.69 3.78 -1.36
N ASP A 9 -18.20 2.64 -0.88
CA ASP A 9 -18.83 2.55 0.44
C ASP A 9 -17.90 2.12 1.58
N ARG A 10 -16.58 2.26 1.39
CA ARG A 10 -15.63 1.88 2.44
C ARG A 10 -15.69 2.82 3.65
N ARG A 11 -15.72 2.21 4.84
CA ARG A 11 -15.65 2.90 6.13
C ARG A 11 -14.42 2.41 6.91
N PHE A 12 -13.80 3.34 7.63
CA PHE A 12 -12.58 3.11 8.39
C PHE A 12 -12.75 3.58 9.83
N ALA A 13 -12.13 2.84 10.76
CA ALA A 13 -12.11 3.17 12.19
C ALA A 13 -11.25 4.40 12.51
N ALA A 14 -10.27 4.74 11.67
CA ALA A 14 -9.34 5.86 11.89
C ALA A 14 -9.19 6.75 10.65
N SER A 15 -8.97 8.05 10.85
CA SER A 15 -8.78 9.03 9.78
C SER A 15 -7.55 8.70 8.92
N GLY A 16 -6.46 8.28 9.55
CA GLY A 16 -5.24 7.85 8.83
C GLY A 16 -5.48 6.65 7.91
N HIS A 17 -6.41 5.75 8.26
CA HIS A 17 -6.79 4.63 7.40
C HIS A 17 -7.60 5.10 6.18
N LEU A 18 -8.52 6.04 6.37
CA LEU A 18 -9.24 6.68 5.26
C LEU A 18 -8.27 7.42 4.33
N ALA A 19 -7.37 8.25 4.88
CA ALA A 19 -6.39 8.99 4.07
C ALA A 19 -5.50 8.07 3.23
N ARG A 20 -5.07 6.94 3.80
CA ARG A 20 -4.33 5.90 3.06
C ARG A 20 -5.19 5.24 1.99
N HIS A 21 -6.47 4.99 2.26
CA HIS A 21 -7.38 4.38 1.30
C HIS A 21 -7.64 5.28 0.08
N ARG A 22 -7.75 6.60 0.27
CA ARG A 22 -7.95 7.55 -0.84
C ARG A 22 -6.91 7.42 -1.96
N ARG A 23 -5.69 6.98 -1.63
CA ARG A 23 -4.63 6.69 -2.62
C ARG A 23 -4.98 5.60 -3.63
N VAL A 24 -5.94 4.73 -3.31
CA VAL A 24 -6.44 3.70 -4.24
C VAL A 24 -7.21 4.35 -5.39
N HIS A 25 -7.96 5.42 -5.09
CA HIS A 25 -8.74 6.13 -6.09
C HIS A 25 -7.87 7.04 -6.96
N THR A 26 -6.90 7.72 -6.35
CA THR A 26 -5.98 8.60 -7.09
C THR A 26 -4.87 7.86 -7.83
N GLY A 27 -4.74 6.54 -7.62
CA GLY A 27 -3.63 5.75 -8.17
C GLY A 27 -2.26 6.16 -7.61
N GLU A 28 -2.21 6.94 -6.54
CA GLU A 28 -0.98 7.54 -6.05
C GLU A 28 -0.02 6.48 -5.46
N ARG A 29 1.14 6.34 -6.09
CA ARG A 29 2.20 5.38 -5.71
C ARG A 29 3.49 6.12 -5.39
N ARG A 30 3.54 6.69 -4.17
CA ARG A 30 4.65 7.51 -3.67
C ARG A 30 5.92 6.73 -3.35
N PHE A 31 5.81 5.44 -3.02
CA PHE A 31 6.94 4.67 -2.52
C PHE A 31 7.58 3.89 -3.66
N VAL A 32 8.80 4.26 -4.02
CA VAL A 32 9.58 3.57 -5.05
C VAL A 32 10.49 2.54 -4.39
N CYS A 33 10.66 1.39 -5.03
CA CYS A 33 11.62 0.38 -4.61
C CYS A 33 13.04 0.97 -4.73
N PRO A 34 13.84 0.93 -3.67
CA PRO A 34 15.22 1.44 -3.70
C PRO A 34 16.19 0.46 -4.36
N TYR A 35 15.71 -0.67 -4.89
CA TYR A 35 16.56 -1.62 -5.61
C TYR A 35 16.82 -1.09 -7.02
N GLU A 36 18.10 -0.91 -7.34
CA GLU A 36 18.56 -0.42 -8.64
C GLU A 36 18.02 -1.29 -9.78
N GLY A 37 17.47 -0.65 -10.82
CA GLY A 37 16.85 -1.33 -11.96
C GLY A 37 15.44 -1.90 -11.74
N CYS A 38 14.88 -1.86 -10.52
CA CYS A 38 13.53 -2.39 -10.27
C CYS A 38 12.40 -1.42 -10.68
N GLY A 39 12.51 -0.15 -10.30
CA GLY A 39 11.49 0.88 -10.59
C GLY A 39 10.10 0.64 -9.98
N GLY A 40 9.92 -0.39 -9.14
CA GLY A 40 8.62 -0.77 -8.58
C GLY A 40 8.01 0.31 -7.70
N ARG A 41 6.75 0.71 -7.97
CA ARG A 41 6.05 1.77 -7.22
C ARG A 41 4.92 1.20 -6.36
N PHE A 42 4.71 1.75 -5.18
CA PHE A 42 3.71 1.29 -4.21
C PHE A 42 2.97 2.45 -3.55
N SER A 43 1.71 2.24 -3.20
CA SER A 43 0.87 3.21 -2.47
C SER A 43 1.17 3.27 -0.97
N ARG A 44 1.90 2.28 -0.45
CA ARG A 44 2.26 2.15 0.97
C ARG A 44 3.70 1.68 1.18
N LYS A 45 4.37 2.25 2.20
CA LYS A 45 5.76 1.94 2.57
C LYS A 45 5.95 0.48 3.00
N ASP A 46 5.02 -0.08 3.76
CA ASP A 46 5.09 -1.48 4.23
C ASP A 46 5.05 -2.48 3.08
N ASN A 47 4.21 -2.22 2.07
CA ASN A 47 4.18 -3.03 0.86
C ASN A 47 5.48 -2.91 0.04
N MET A 48 6.02 -1.68 -0.12
CA MET A 48 7.30 -1.48 -0.79
C MET A 48 8.43 -2.22 -0.07
N MET A 49 8.52 -2.12 1.25
CA MET A 49 9.56 -2.79 2.03
C MET A 49 9.44 -4.31 1.98
N GLN A 50 8.21 -4.84 1.98
CA GLN A 50 8.00 -6.28 1.78
C GLN A 50 8.48 -6.73 0.40
N HIS A 51 8.17 -5.97 -0.64
CA HIS A 51 8.69 -6.23 -1.98
C HIS A 51 10.22 -6.11 -2.04
N TYR A 52 10.82 -5.09 -1.41
CA TYR A 52 12.27 -4.93 -1.39
C TYR A 52 12.99 -6.16 -0.83
N ARG A 53 12.43 -6.79 0.21
CA ARG A 53 12.96 -8.03 0.79
C ARG A 53 12.97 -9.21 -0.20
N THR A 54 12.08 -9.22 -1.19
CA THR A 54 12.05 -10.32 -2.17
C THR A 54 13.23 -10.28 -3.13
N HIS A 55 13.86 -9.11 -3.35
CA HIS A 55 15.10 -9.01 -4.15
C HIS A 55 16.26 -9.76 -3.52
N TYR A 56 16.25 -9.94 -2.20
CA TYR A 56 17.24 -10.72 -1.45
C TYR A 56 16.78 -12.15 -1.15
N GLY A 57 15.73 -12.63 -1.83
CA GLY A 57 15.20 -13.98 -1.62
C GLY A 57 14.48 -14.19 -0.27
N ILE A 58 14.25 -13.13 0.52
CA ILE A 58 13.58 -13.24 1.82
C ILE A 58 12.08 -13.38 1.58
N ARG A 59 11.57 -14.60 1.78
CA ARG A 59 10.12 -14.90 1.71
C ARG A 59 9.43 -14.44 2.99
N VAL A 60 8.77 -13.28 2.93
CA VAL A 60 7.96 -12.77 4.05
C VAL A 60 6.57 -13.43 4.00
N ARG A 61 6.33 -14.43 4.85
CA ARG A 61 4.97 -14.95 5.06
C ARG A 61 4.11 -13.85 5.69
N ARG A 62 3.04 -13.44 5.00
CA ARG A 62 2.03 -12.56 5.60
C ARG A 62 1.08 -13.41 6.45
N PRO A 63 0.88 -13.12 7.74
CA PRO A 63 -0.26 -13.67 8.45
C PRO A 63 -1.53 -13.24 7.73
N LYS A 64 -2.42 -14.19 7.44
CA LYS A 64 -3.75 -13.88 6.93
C LYS A 64 -4.43 -13.00 7.98
N LYS A 65 -4.90 -11.82 7.58
CA LYS A 65 -5.75 -11.01 8.42
C LYS A 65 -7.11 -11.72 8.47
N THR A 66 -7.34 -12.49 9.53
CA THR A 66 -8.68 -12.90 9.97
C THR A 66 -9.48 -11.68 10.40
#